data_AF-A0A6L9ZB08-F1
#
_entry.id   AF-A0A6L9ZB08-F1
#
_cell.length_a   1.000
_cell.length_b   1.000
_cell.length_c   1.000
_cell.angle_alpha   90.00
_cell.angle_beta   90.00
_cell.angle_gamma   90.00
#
_symmetry.space_group_name_H-M   'P 1'
#
loop_
_entity.id
_entity.type
_entity.pdbx_description
1 polymer ?
#
loop_
_entity_poly.entity_id
_entity_poly.type
_entity_poly.pdbx_seq_one_letter_code
_entity_poly.pdbx_strand_id
1 'polypeptide(L)'
;MGLDSILNFIGGQDRISLEQSTFTALTGTSSGGLDSSEWAVVDDNSQVESSGALIVYNSETGDLFYNQNGSESGLGSGAQFATIDTSTSVDFSDFEIV
;
A
#
# COMPACT_ATOMS: atom_id res chain seq x y z
N MET A 1 -9.47 18.31 1.36
CA MET A 1 -10.25 17.27 2.07
C MET A 1 -9.28 16.11 2.26
N GLY A 2 -9.17 15.61 3.49
CA GLY A 2 -7.91 15.08 4.04
C GLY A 2 -7.52 13.72 3.51
N LEU A 3 -6.23 13.58 3.23
CA LEU A 3 -5.52 12.31 3.17
C LEU A 3 -5.16 11.91 4.62
N ASP A 4 -5.28 10.63 4.96
CA ASP A 4 -4.96 10.16 6.30
C ASP A 4 -3.44 10.14 6.55
N SER A 5 -3.03 10.42 7.79
CA SER A 5 -1.62 10.41 8.20
C SER A 5 -1.40 9.48 9.39
N ILE A 6 -0.44 8.57 9.25
CA ILE A 6 -0.06 7.57 10.26
C ILE A 6 1.32 7.95 10.82
N LEU A 7 1.35 8.51 12.04
CA LEU A 7 2.54 9.19 12.56
C LEU A 7 3.46 8.33 13.44
N ASN A 8 2.95 7.27 14.06
CA ASN A 8 3.68 6.50 15.07
C ASN A 8 3.59 5.00 14.85
N PHE A 9 3.60 4.60 13.56
CA PHE A 9 3.55 3.21 13.17
C PHE A 9 4.78 2.44 13.65
N ILE A 10 4.57 1.24 14.19
CA ILE A 10 5.64 0.36 14.62
C ILE A 10 5.58 -0.93 13.79
N GLY A 11 6.44 -1.02 12.77
CA GLY A 11 6.54 -2.19 11.91
C GLY A 11 6.76 -3.50 12.68
N GLY A 12 6.10 -4.56 12.21
CA GLY A 12 6.06 -5.87 12.86
C GLY A 12 5.19 -5.96 14.12
N GLN A 13 4.61 -4.85 14.58
CA GLN A 13 3.71 -4.81 15.75
C GLN A 13 2.33 -4.28 15.39
N ASP A 14 2.30 -3.14 14.70
CA ASP A 14 1.07 -2.53 14.22
C ASP A 14 0.59 -3.19 12.92
N ARG A 15 -0.70 -2.99 12.62
CA ARG A 15 -1.34 -3.50 11.41
C ARG A 15 -2.16 -2.41 10.72
N ILE A 16 -2.13 -2.43 9.39
CA ILE A 16 -3.01 -1.63 8.53
C ILE A 16 -4.03 -2.58 7.91
N SER A 17 -5.29 -2.47 8.33
CA SER A 17 -6.38 -3.28 7.78
C SER A 17 -6.92 -2.66 6.49
N LEU A 18 -6.89 -3.42 5.41
CA LEU A 18 -7.40 -3.05 4.10
C LEU A 18 -8.69 -3.82 3.83
N GLU A 19 -9.80 -3.11 3.74
CA GLU A 19 -11.09 -3.73 3.46
C GLU A 19 -11.17 -4.18 1.99
N GLN A 20 -11.39 -5.47 1.75
CA GLN A 20 -11.39 -6.04 0.39
C GLN A 20 -12.48 -5.44 -0.51
N SER A 21 -13.59 -4.97 0.09
CA SER A 21 -14.67 -4.32 -0.66
C SER A 21 -14.23 -2.96 -1.25
N THR A 22 -13.25 -2.31 -0.62
CA THR A 22 -12.63 -1.06 -1.08
C THR A 22 -11.44 -1.37 -2.00
N PHE A 23 -10.55 -2.26 -1.58
CA PHE A 23 -9.33 -2.64 -2.31
C PHE A 23 -9.55 -3.88 -3.19
N THR A 24 -10.53 -3.79 -4.10
CA THR A 24 -11.11 -4.92 -4.84
C THR A 24 -10.16 -5.79 -5.68
N ALA A 25 -8.98 -5.27 -6.03
CA ALA A 25 -7.96 -6.02 -6.77
C ALA A 25 -7.08 -6.90 -5.87
N LEU A 26 -7.07 -6.65 -4.55
CA LEU A 26 -6.27 -7.44 -3.60
C LEU A 26 -6.82 -8.86 -3.50
N THR A 27 -5.93 -9.80 -3.75
CA THR A 27 -6.15 -11.23 -3.62
C THR A 27 -5.68 -11.74 -2.27
N GLY A 28 -4.56 -11.20 -1.76
CA GLY A 28 -4.02 -11.56 -0.46
C GLY A 28 -3.52 -12.99 -0.36
N THR A 29 -3.26 -13.38 0.88
CA THR A 29 -2.88 -14.74 1.29
C THR A 29 -4.06 -15.49 1.90
N SER A 30 -3.99 -16.81 1.95
CA SER A 30 -5.02 -17.65 2.59
C SER A 30 -5.15 -17.41 4.10
N SER A 31 -4.16 -16.77 4.73
CA SER A 31 -4.18 -16.34 6.14
C SER A 31 -4.74 -14.94 6.35
N GLY A 32 -5.18 -14.23 5.30
CA GLY A 32 -5.74 -12.88 5.39
C GLY A 32 -4.69 -11.76 5.47
N GLY A 33 -3.42 -12.03 5.16
CA GLY A 33 -2.39 -10.99 5.01
C GLY A 33 -2.23 -10.56 3.55
N LEU A 34 -1.61 -9.40 3.31
CA LEU A 34 -1.20 -8.96 1.97
C LEU A 34 -0.15 -9.92 1.39
N ASP A 35 -0.27 -10.30 0.12
CA ASP A 35 0.75 -11.12 -0.53
C ASP A 35 1.98 -10.27 -0.88
N SER A 36 3.19 -10.81 -0.70
CA SER A 36 4.44 -10.09 -1.03
C SER A 36 4.53 -9.65 -2.50
N SER A 37 3.84 -10.35 -3.42
CA SER A 37 3.77 -9.97 -4.84
C SER A 37 2.84 -8.78 -5.10
N GLU A 38 1.97 -8.44 -4.16
CA GLU A 38 1.06 -7.30 -4.22
C GLU A 38 1.67 -6.04 -3.59
N TRP A 39 2.91 -6.12 -3.08
CA TRP A 39 3.63 -5.03 -2.43
C TRP A 39 4.85 -4.58 -3.21
N ALA A 40 5.06 -3.28 -3.29
CA ALA A 40 6.30 -2.70 -3.80
C ALA A 40 6.70 -1.45 -3.02
N VAL A 41 8.00 -1.20 -3.00
CA VAL A 41 8.59 0.05 -2.51
C VAL A 41 9.21 0.79 -3.70
N VAL A 42 8.93 2.08 -3.81
CA VAL A 42 9.44 3.01 -4.83
C VAL A 42 10.10 4.21 -4.15
N ASP A 43 10.89 4.96 -4.90
CA ASP A 43 11.54 6.20 -4.42
C ASP A 43 10.95 7.47 -5.06
N ASP A 44 10.03 7.33 -6.01
CA ASP A 44 9.35 8.45 -6.67
C ASP A 44 7.89 8.12 -7.02
N ASN A 45 6.97 9.06 -6.80
CA ASN A 45 5.54 8.87 -7.06
C ASN A 45 5.24 8.59 -8.55
N SER A 46 6.11 9.01 -9.47
CA SER A 46 5.98 8.70 -10.90
C SER A 46 6.16 7.21 -11.22
N GLN A 47 6.80 6.43 -10.33
CA GLN A 47 6.98 4.99 -10.50
C GLN A 47 5.74 4.19 -10.10
N VAL A 48 4.83 4.77 -9.30
CA VAL A 48 3.66 4.07 -8.74
C VAL A 48 2.78 3.50 -9.84
N GLU A 49 2.44 4.29 -10.86
CA GLU A 49 1.57 3.88 -11.96
C GLU A 49 2.19 2.85 -12.91
N SER A 50 3.49 2.60 -12.76
CA SER A 50 4.25 1.58 -13.51
C SER A 50 4.61 0.36 -12.67
N SER A 51 4.34 0.41 -11.36
CA SER A 51 4.59 -0.69 -10.44
C SER A 51 3.63 -1.83 -10.72
N GLY A 52 4.12 -3.06 -10.82
CA GLY A 52 3.26 -4.24 -10.96
C GLY A 52 2.47 -4.61 -9.69
N ALA A 53 2.83 -4.01 -8.55
CA ALA A 53 2.20 -4.26 -7.25
C ALA A 53 0.91 -3.47 -7.07
N LEU A 54 0.05 -3.94 -6.15
CA LEU A 54 -1.26 -3.35 -5.88
C LEU A 54 -1.21 -2.33 -4.74
N ILE A 55 -0.35 -2.56 -3.74
CA ILE A 55 -0.01 -1.58 -2.70
C ILE A 55 1.42 -1.13 -2.94
N VAL A 56 1.60 0.17 -3.12
CA VAL A 56 2.89 0.77 -3.43
C VAL A 56 3.23 1.81 -2.37
N TYR A 57 4.37 1.64 -1.72
CA TYR A 57 4.90 2.56 -0.73
C TYR A 57 6.02 3.40 -1.33
N ASN A 58 5.93 4.73 -1.23
CA ASN A 58 7.05 5.61 -1.53
C ASN A 58 7.87 5.85 -0.26
N SER A 59 9.12 5.35 -0.24
CA SER A 59 10.00 5.47 0.93
C SER A 59 10.53 6.88 1.20
N GLU A 60 10.53 7.76 0.19
CA GLU A 60 10.99 9.14 0.32
C GLU A 60 9.90 10.05 0.90
N THR A 61 8.63 9.84 0.52
CA THR A 61 7.51 10.70 0.95
C THR A 61 6.66 10.09 2.05
N GLY A 62 6.69 8.78 2.23
CA GLY A 62 5.81 8.07 3.15
C GLY A 62 4.47 7.67 2.51
N ASP A 63 4.26 7.96 1.23
CA ASP A 63 2.95 7.82 0.61
C ASP A 63 2.61 6.34 0.35
N LEU A 64 1.38 5.95 0.69
CA LEU A 64 0.81 4.64 0.39
C LEU A 64 -0.26 4.78 -0.70
N PHE A 65 -0.05 4.05 -1.79
CA PHE A 65 -0.91 4.05 -2.96
C PHE A 65 -1.58 2.71 -3.16
N TYR A 66 -2.81 2.77 -3.64
CA TYR A 66 -3.49 1.64 -4.25
C TYR A 66 -3.37 1.76 -5.77
N ASN A 67 -2.66 0.83 -6.41
CA ASN A 67 -2.63 0.65 -7.85
C ASN A 67 -3.59 -0.48 -8.24
N GLN A 68 -4.83 -0.13 -8.57
CA GLN A 68 -5.86 -1.12 -8.93
C GLN A 68 -5.50 -1.89 -10.21
N ASN A 69 -4.71 -1.29 -11.11
CA ASN A 69 -4.35 -1.85 -12.40
C ASN A 69 -3.16 -2.83 -12.31
N GLY A 70 -2.43 -2.86 -11.19
CA GLY A 70 -1.21 -3.66 -11.06
C GLY A 70 -0.25 -3.39 -12.20
N SER A 71 0.08 -4.42 -13.00
CA SER A 71 1.03 -4.31 -14.11
C SER A 71 0.51 -3.54 -15.34
N GLU A 72 -0.79 -3.24 -15.40
CA GLU A 72 -1.36 -2.39 -16.45
C GLU A 72 -1.09 -0.91 -16.15
N SER A 73 -1.04 -0.06 -17.18
CA SER A 73 -0.69 1.36 -17.02
C SER A 73 -1.74 2.16 -16.23
N GLY A 74 -1.29 3.06 -15.34
CA GLY A 74 -2.14 3.94 -14.54
C GLY A 74 -2.66 3.27 -13.26
N LEU A 75 -3.41 3.98 -12.41
CA LEU A 75 -3.93 3.42 -11.14
C LEU A 75 -5.34 2.84 -11.21
N GLY A 76 -6.01 2.91 -12.36
CA GLY A 76 -7.44 2.62 -12.47
C GLY A 76 -8.26 3.61 -11.65
N SER A 77 -9.07 3.12 -10.70
CA SER A 77 -9.75 3.95 -9.70
C SER A 77 -8.94 4.10 -8.40
N GLY A 78 -7.73 3.55 -8.37
CA GLY A 78 -6.81 3.66 -7.25
C GLY A 78 -6.22 5.07 -7.11
N ALA A 79 -5.66 5.33 -5.94
CA ALA A 79 -5.08 6.61 -5.56
C ALA A 79 -4.19 6.43 -4.34
N GLN A 80 -3.53 7.52 -3.93
CA GLN A 80 -2.98 7.63 -2.59
C GLN A 80 -4.10 7.54 -1.56
N PHE A 81 -3.93 6.69 -0.55
CA PHE A 81 -4.93 6.52 0.51
C PHE A 81 -4.41 6.92 1.90
N ALA A 82 -3.10 6.90 2.11
CA ALA A 82 -2.49 7.36 3.36
C ALA A 82 -1.06 7.88 3.13
N THR A 83 -0.53 8.57 4.14
CA THR A 83 0.91 8.80 4.31
C THR A 83 1.33 8.25 5.66
N ILE A 84 2.41 7.48 5.68
CA ILE A 84 3.05 6.95 6.89
C ILE A 84 4.37 7.69 7.14
N ASP A 85 4.70 7.94 8.40
CA ASP A 85 5.97 8.58 8.76
C ASP A 85 7.17 7.74 8.27
N THR A 86 8.03 8.35 7.46
CA THR A 86 9.19 7.69 6.83
C THR A 86 10.28 7.27 7.82
N SER A 87 10.22 7.74 9.07
CA SER A 87 11.10 7.26 10.15
C SER A 87 10.72 5.85 10.64
N THR A 88 9.57 5.34 10.23
CA THR A 88 9.06 4.01 10.59
C THR A 88 9.34 2.99 9.49
N SER A 89 9.46 1.71 9.86
CA SER A 89 9.51 0.62 8.89
C SER A 89 8.09 0.12 8.62
N VAL A 90 7.71 0.01 7.35
CA VAL A 90 6.48 -0.64 6.89
C VAL A 90 6.83 -1.69 5.84
N ASP A 91 6.19 -2.85 5.93
CA ASP A 91 6.37 -3.95 4.97
C ASP A 91 5.04 -4.65 4.69
N PHE A 92 4.97 -5.51 3.66
CA PHE A 92 3.74 -6.24 3.31
C PHE A 92 3.18 -7.05 4.49
N SER A 93 4.06 -7.54 5.39
CA SER A 93 3.65 -8.29 6.58
C SER A 93 2.87 -7.46 7.61
N ASP A 94 2.86 -6.14 7.45
CA ASP A 94 2.16 -5.19 8.31
C ASP A 94 0.72 -4.90 7.86
N PHE A 95 0.26 -5.55 6.79
CA PHE A 95 -1.09 -5.41 6.27
C PHE A 95 -1.93 -6.66 6.53
N GLU A 96 -3.20 -6.44 6.83
CA GLU A 96 -4.23 -7.47 6.85
C GLU A 96 -5.37 -7.10 5.90
N ILE A 97 -6.00 -8.11 5.30
CA ILE A 97 -7.12 -7.95 4.40
C ILE A 97 -8.38 -8.44 5.13
N VAL A 98 -9.37 -7.56 5.23
CA VAL A 98 -10.61 -7.76 6.00
C VAL A 98 -11.87 -7.70 5.16
#